data_AF-A0A1W1ZWP7-F1
#
_entry.id   AF-A0A1W1ZWP7-F1
#
_cell.length_a   1.000
_cell.length_b   1.000
_cell.length_c   1.000
_cell.angle_alpha   90.00
_cell.angle_beta   90.00
_cell.angle_gamma   90.00
#
_symmetry.space_group_name_H-M   'P 1'
#
loop_
_entity.id
_entity.type
_entity.pdbx_description
1 polymer ?
#
loop_
_entity_poly.entity_id
_entity_poly.type
_entity_poly.pdbx_seq_one_letter_code
_entity_poly.pdbx_strand_id
1 'polypeptide(L)' 'MRSVRRTCPVECRATDKAGYTQTDQRVPPIPDGTTGWHSTTFTAEA' A
#
# COMPACT_ATOMS: atom_id res chain seq x y z
N MET A 1 -20.18 11.75 -25.01
CA MET A 1 -19.29 10.70 -24.45
C MET A 1 -19.15 10.99 -22.95
N ARG A 2 -19.52 10.07 -22.06
CA ARG A 2 -19.54 10.31 -20.60
C ARG A 2 -18.26 9.75 -20.00
N SER A 3 -17.48 10.57 -19.30
CA SER A 3 -16.30 10.11 -18.56
C SER A 3 -16.70 9.05 -17.53
N VAL A 4 -15.94 7.97 -17.43
CA VAL A 4 -16.13 6.91 -16.44
C VAL A 4 -15.07 7.07 -15.35
N ARG A 5 -15.51 7.28 -14.10
CA ARG A 5 -14.64 7.32 -12.92
C ARG A 5 -14.52 5.93 -12.31
N ARG A 6 -13.31 5.51 -11.94
CA ARG A 6 -13.06 4.26 -11.20
C ARG A 6 -12.23 4.53 -9.95
N THR A 7 -12.63 3.94 -8.83
CA THR A 7 -11.88 3.98 -7.58
C THR A 7 -10.97 2.76 -7.49
N CYS A 8 -9.68 2.98 -7.25
CA CYS A 8 -8.64 1.95 -7.25
C CYS A 8 -7.79 2.05 -5.97
N PRO A 9 -7.74 1.00 -5.13
CA PRO A 9 -6.76 0.91 -4.06
C PRO A 9 -5.39 0.51 -4.62
N VAL A 10 -4.33 1.01 -4.00
CA VAL A 10 -2.94 0.58 -4.25
C VAL A 10 -2.22 0.37 -2.94
N GLU A 11 -1.33 -0.60 -2.93
CA GLU A 11 -0.54 -0.99 -1.77
C GLU A 11 0.95 -0.91 -2.08
N CYS A 12 1.77 -0.51 -1.10
CA CYS A 12 3.22 -0.48 -1.24
C CYS A 12 3.90 -1.38 -0.20
N ARG A 13 5.03 -1.97 -0.63
CA ARG A 13 5.91 -2.81 0.19
C ARG A 13 7.37 -2.50 -0.10
N ALA A 14 8.22 -2.55 0.92
CA ALA A 14 9.66 -2.40 0.78
C ALA A 14 10.38 -3.75 0.70
N THR A 15 11.53 -3.76 0.02
CA THR A 15 12.56 -4.81 0.11
C THR A 15 13.90 -4.13 0.35
N ASP A 16 14.64 -4.55 1.38
CA ASP A 16 15.95 -3.97 1.69
C ASP A 16 17.10 -4.60 0.89
N LYS A 17 18.33 -4.13 1.12
CA LYS A 17 19.54 -4.66 0.44
C LYS A 17 19.92 -6.08 0.87
N ALA A 18 19.44 -6.55 2.02
CA ALA A 18 19.63 -7.92 2.48
C ALA A 18 18.58 -8.88 1.88
N GLY A 19 17.62 -8.35 1.11
CA GLY A 19 16.54 -9.12 0.50
C GLY A 19 15.35 -9.36 1.43
N TYR A 20 15.28 -8.69 2.57
CA TYR A 20 14.14 -8.78 3.46
C TYR A 20 12.97 -7.99 2.89
N THR A 21 11.88 -8.68 2.54
CA THR A 21 10.64 -8.07 2.07
C THR A 21 9.66 -7.86 3.22
N GLN A 22 9.05 -6.70 3.22
CA GLN A 22 8.02 -6.30 4.16
C GLN A 22 6.80 -7.23 4.12
N THR A 23 6.35 -7.70 5.29
CA THR A 23 5.15 -8.53 5.46
C THR A 23 3.86 -7.73 5.33
N ASP A 24 2.73 -8.37 5.05
CA ASP A 24 1.41 -7.75 5.11
C ASP A 24 0.93 -7.53 6.56
N GLN A 25 1.42 -8.33 7.50
CA GLN A 25 1.06 -8.28 8.91
C GLN A 25 1.43 -6.94 9.57
N ARG A 26 0.44 -6.31 10.21
CA ARG A 26 0.61 -5.16 11.12
C ARG A 26 0.86 -5.65 12.53
N VAL A 27 1.88 -5.11 13.21
CA VAL A 27 2.26 -5.48 14.57
C VAL A 27 2.33 -4.24 15.49
N PRO A 28 1.75 -4.27 16.70
CA PRO A 28 1.95 -3.21 17.71
C PRO A 28 3.28 -3.41 18.47
N PRO A 29 3.90 -2.37 19.07
CA PRO A 29 3.50 -0.95 19.07
C PRO A 29 4.02 -0.17 17.85
N ILE A 30 3.24 0.81 17.41
CA ILE A 30 3.62 1.80 16.40
C ILE A 30 4.50 2.84 17.12
N PRO A 31 5.73 3.18 16.67
CA PRO A 31 6.18 3.30 15.27
C PRO A 31 7.15 2.24 14.76
N ASP A 32 7.67 1.36 15.60
CA ASP A 32 8.69 0.37 15.18
C ASP A 32 8.07 -0.89 14.54
N GLY A 33 6.75 -1.08 14.68
CA GLY A 33 5.95 -2.13 14.05
C GLY A 33 5.26 -1.73 12.73
N THR A 34 5.73 -0.67 12.06
CA THR A 34 5.14 -0.12 10.82
C THR A 34 5.52 -0.95 9.58
N THR A 35 5.46 -2.28 9.69
CA THR A 35 5.81 -3.21 8.61
C THR A 35 4.61 -3.74 7.85
N GLY A 36 3.35 -3.48 8.23
CA GLY A 36 2.23 -3.87 7.36
C GLY A 36 2.20 -3.04 6.08
N TRP A 37 1.73 -3.59 4.96
CA TRP A 37 1.65 -2.85 3.71
C TRP A 37 0.79 -1.59 3.87
N HIS A 38 1.31 -0.47 3.36
CA HIS A 38 0.58 0.79 3.37
C HIS A 38 -0.35 0.83 2.15
N SER A 39 -1.60 1.22 2.35
CA SER A 39 -2.62 1.28 1.30
C SER A 39 -3.19 2.68 1.16
N THR A 40 -3.38 3.12 -0.08
CA THR A 40 -4.07 4.38 -0.42
C THR A 40 -5.03 4.17 -1.59
N THR A 41 -6.07 4.99 -1.67
CA THR A 41 -7.13 4.88 -2.68
C THR A 41 -7.16 6.15 -3.53
N PHE A 42 -7.22 5.98 -4.85
CA PHE A 42 -7.41 7.09 -5.79
C PHE A 42 -8.51 6.82 -6.80
N THR A 43 -8.98 7.89 -7.46
CA THR A 43 -9.98 7.81 -8.53
C THR A 43 -9.33 8.14 -9.86
N ALA A 44 -9.49 7.27 -10.85
CA ALA A 44 -9.01 7.47 -12.22
C ALA A 44 -10.17 7.75 -13.18
N GLU A 45 -9.94 8.63 -14.15
CA GLU A 45 -10.79 8.81 -15.33
C GLU A 45 -10.29 7.93 -16.48
N ALA A 46 -11.19 7.60 -17.42
CA ALA A 46 -10.88 6.83 -18.64
C ALA A 46 -11.08 7.67 -19.89
#